data_AF-R0LJI9-F1
#
_entry.id   AF-R0LJI9-F1
#
_cell.length_a   1.000
_cell.length_b   1.000
_cell.length_c   1.000
_cell.angle_alpha   90.00
_cell.angle_beta   90.00
_cell.angle_gamma   90.00
#
_symmetry.space_group_name_H-M   'P 1'
#
loop_
_entity.id
_entity.type
_entity.pdbx_description
1 polymer ?
#
loop_
_entity_poly.entity_id
_entity_poly.type
_entity_poly.pdbx_seq_one_letter_code
_entity_poly.pdbx_strand_id
1 'polypeptide(L)'
;MLDNISKNISNWSSVRICSILEVFILFYLRWIIIATAISLLFVKSTVLTTLLLIFLTLLTIIVVITHFLVNHVAEVILYEQVNFIKYISLLNETYERRPDNRTGNLNALNLGLARCAFYQGNFSEAIQYAERISVKSSKLNVKRIYELNIVFIESLSYLYLRETDEISKLLVSFNWGKN
;
A
#
# COMPACT_ATOMS: atom_id res chain seq x y z
N MET A 1 -16.12 12.53 5.59
CA MET A 1 -16.76 11.28 6.06
C MET A 1 -15.74 10.14 6.15
N LEU A 2 -14.99 9.87 5.07
CA LEU A 2 -13.88 8.90 5.08
C LEU A 2 -12.86 9.17 6.18
N ASP A 3 -12.47 10.42 6.43
CA ASP A 3 -11.49 10.78 7.46
C ASP A 3 -11.90 10.31 8.86
N ASN A 4 -13.17 10.52 9.26
CA ASN A 4 -13.67 10.06 10.55
C ASN A 4 -13.71 8.53 10.64
N ILE A 5 -14.05 7.85 9.55
CA ILE A 5 -14.08 6.38 9.50
C ILE A 5 -12.64 5.86 9.61
N SER A 6 -11.69 6.43 8.85
CA SER A 6 -10.29 6.07 8.90
C SER A 6 -9.68 6.32 10.27
N LYS A 7 -10.02 7.42 10.95
CA LYS A 7 -9.61 7.70 12.34
C LYS A 7 -10.16 6.69 13.34
N ASN A 8 -11.38 6.23 13.15
CA ASN A 8 -11.95 5.18 14.00
C ASN A 8 -11.27 3.83 13.76
N ILE A 9 -11.04 3.47 12.49
CA ILE A 9 -10.40 2.22 12.12
C ILE A 9 -8.92 2.23 12.47
N SER A 10 -8.23 3.36 12.37
CA SER A 10 -6.83 3.50 12.76
C SER A 10 -6.62 3.26 14.25
N ASN A 11 -7.67 3.22 15.07
CA ASN A 11 -7.59 2.82 16.48
C ASN A 11 -7.70 1.31 16.69
N TRP A 12 -8.13 0.52 15.70
CA TRP A 12 -8.16 -0.95 15.77
C TRP A 12 -6.75 -1.56 15.78
N SER A 13 -6.60 -2.82 16.18
CA SER A 13 -5.31 -3.51 16.06
C SER A 13 -4.92 -3.75 14.59
N SER A 14 -3.62 -3.76 14.30
CA SER A 14 -3.09 -3.99 12.94
C SER A 14 -3.59 -5.31 12.35
N VAL A 15 -3.62 -6.38 13.16
CA VAL A 15 -4.20 -7.68 12.81
C VAL A 15 -5.66 -7.55 12.38
N ARG A 16 -6.46 -6.79 13.14
CA ARG A 16 -7.89 -6.61 12.85
C ARG A 16 -8.10 -5.81 11.56
N ILE A 17 -7.31 -4.76 11.35
CA ILE A 17 -7.34 -3.95 10.12
C ILE A 17 -7.02 -4.84 8.91
N CYS A 18 -5.90 -5.55 8.93
CA CYS A 18 -5.49 -6.42 7.82
C CYS A 18 -6.51 -7.55 7.56
N SER A 19 -6.98 -8.23 8.62
CA SER A 19 -7.93 -9.34 8.47
C SER A 19 -9.25 -8.91 7.85
N ILE A 20 -9.81 -7.77 8.28
CA ILE A 20 -11.12 -7.31 7.78
C ILE A 20 -10.96 -6.63 6.42
N LEU A 21 -10.09 -5.62 6.31
CA LEU A 21 -10.04 -4.81 5.11
C LEU A 21 -9.31 -5.52 3.99
N GLU A 22 -8.12 -6.06 4.26
CA GLU A 22 -7.30 -6.62 3.19
C GLU A 22 -7.67 -8.06 2.86
N VAL A 23 -7.83 -8.92 3.86
CA VAL A 23 -8.12 -10.33 3.60
C VAL A 23 -9.60 -10.54 3.30
N PHE A 24 -10.51 -10.11 4.18
CA PHE A 24 -11.93 -10.38 3.98
C PHE A 24 -12.52 -9.57 2.81
N ILE A 25 -12.34 -8.25 2.83
CA ILE A 25 -12.94 -7.40 1.79
C ILE A 25 -12.11 -7.43 0.50
N LEU A 26 -10.85 -7.01 0.52
CA LEU A 26 -10.10 -6.83 -0.73
C LEU A 26 -9.71 -8.15 -1.41
N PHE A 27 -9.57 -9.25 -0.68
CA PHE A 27 -9.24 -10.55 -1.26
C PHE A 27 -10.47 -11.44 -1.45
N TYR A 28 -11.20 -11.81 -0.39
CA TYR A 28 -12.34 -12.74 -0.54
C TYR A 28 -13.56 -12.15 -1.24
N LEU A 29 -13.96 -10.91 -0.92
CA LEU A 29 -15.11 -10.28 -1.57
C LEU A 29 -14.90 -10.11 -3.08
N ARG A 30 -13.63 -9.92 -3.51
CA ARG A 30 -13.27 -9.88 -4.92
C ARG A 30 -13.59 -11.18 -5.65
N TRP A 31 -13.42 -12.34 -5.01
CA TRP A 31 -13.82 -13.63 -5.58
C TRP A 31 -15.34 -13.77 -5.69
N ILE A 32 -16.09 -13.23 -4.73
CA ILE A 32 -17.56 -13.20 -4.77
C ILE A 32 -18.05 -12.33 -5.94
N ILE A 33 -17.41 -11.19 -6.21
CA ILE A 33 -17.70 -10.36 -7.39
C ILE A 33 -17.52 -11.16 -8.68
N ILE A 34 -16.41 -11.88 -8.82
CA ILE A 34 -16.14 -12.71 -10.00
C ILE A 34 -17.19 -13.81 -10.15
N ALA A 35 -17.49 -14.53 -9.07
CA ALA A 35 -18.50 -15.59 -9.08
C ALA A 35 -19.89 -15.05 -9.49
N THR A 36 -20.29 -13.91 -8.92
CA THR A 36 -21.57 -13.24 -9.23
C THR A 36 -21.62 -12.80 -10.70
N ALA A 37 -20.52 -12.24 -11.22
CA ALA A 37 -20.42 -11.84 -12.62
C ALA A 37 -20.53 -13.04 -13.57
N ILE A 38 -19.94 -14.19 -13.23
CA ILE A 38 -20.08 -15.42 -14.00
C ILE A 38 -21.51 -15.96 -13.93
N SER A 39 -22.16 -15.92 -12.75
CA SER A 39 -23.55 -16.37 -12.59
C SER A 39 -24.52 -15.62 -13.50
N LEU A 40 -24.28 -14.33 -13.77
CA LEU A 40 -25.11 -13.53 -14.68
C LEU A 40 -25.19 -14.13 -16.10
N LEU A 41 -24.19 -14.89 -16.55
CA LEU A 41 -24.19 -15.53 -17.88
C LEU A 41 -25.22 -16.67 -17.99
N PHE A 42 -25.64 -17.25 -16.87
CA PHE A 42 -26.48 -18.44 -16.83
C PHE A 42 -27.92 -18.15 -16.38
N VAL A 43 -28.19 -16.95 -15.88
CA VAL A 43 -29.51 -16.54 -15.41
C VAL A 43 -30.37 -16.05 -16.58
N LYS A 44 -31.50 -16.73 -16.82
CA LYS A 44 -32.48 -16.33 -17.86
C LYS A 44 -33.56 -15.37 -17.36
N SER A 45 -33.76 -15.29 -16.04
CA SER A 45 -34.81 -14.46 -15.44
C SER A 45 -34.37 -12.99 -15.36
N THR A 46 -35.12 -12.10 -16.00
CA THR A 46 -34.84 -10.66 -16.01
C THR A 46 -34.81 -10.06 -14.61
N VAL A 47 -35.77 -10.43 -13.75
CA VAL A 47 -35.84 -9.96 -12.36
C VAL A 47 -34.60 -10.38 -11.57
N LEU A 48 -34.19 -11.66 -11.70
CA LEU A 48 -33.01 -12.17 -11.00
C LEU A 48 -31.73 -11.53 -11.53
N THR A 49 -31.61 -11.32 -12.84
CA THR A 49 -30.49 -10.61 -13.45
C THR A 49 -30.37 -9.18 -12.91
N THR A 50 -31.49 -8.43 -12.82
CA THR A 50 -31.47 -7.07 -12.25
C THR A 50 -31.03 -7.07 -10.79
N LEU A 51 -31.53 -8.01 -9.98
CA LEU A 51 -31.13 -8.13 -8.57
C LEU A 51 -29.63 -8.41 -8.43
N LEU A 52 -29.10 -9.33 -9.23
CA LEU A 52 -27.67 -9.67 -9.24
C LEU A 52 -26.79 -8.50 -9.72
N LEU A 53 -27.25 -7.70 -10.68
CA LEU A 53 -26.54 -6.50 -11.11
C LEU A 53 -26.47 -5.43 -10.01
N ILE A 54 -27.57 -5.21 -9.28
CA ILE A 54 -27.58 -4.29 -8.13
C ILE A 54 -26.60 -4.79 -7.06
N PHE A 55 -26.66 -6.09 -6.73
CA PHE A 55 -25.76 -6.71 -5.77
C PHE A 55 -24.29 -6.59 -6.18
N LEU A 56 -23.98 -6.88 -7.45
CA LEU A 56 -22.63 -6.76 -8.01
C LEU A 56 -22.11 -5.31 -7.94
N THR A 57 -22.98 -4.34 -8.24
CA THR A 57 -22.64 -2.91 -8.16
C THR A 57 -22.30 -2.51 -6.73
N LEU A 58 -23.12 -2.94 -5.76
CA LEU A 58 -22.89 -2.68 -4.34
C LEU A 58 -21.58 -3.31 -3.85
N LEU A 59 -21.32 -4.58 -4.19
CA LEU A 59 -20.06 -5.25 -3.85
C LEU A 59 -18.84 -4.52 -4.42
N THR A 60 -18.93 -4.08 -5.67
CA THR A 60 -17.84 -3.35 -6.34
C THR A 60 -17.56 -2.02 -5.64
N ILE A 61 -18.60 -1.27 -5.26
CA ILE A 61 -18.46 -0.02 -4.49
C ILE A 61 -17.75 -0.28 -3.16
N ILE A 62 -18.15 -1.33 -2.42
CA ILE A 62 -17.53 -1.69 -1.13
C ILE A 62 -16.04 -1.97 -1.29
N VAL A 63 -15.64 -2.75 -2.30
CA VAL A 63 -14.23 -3.07 -2.56
C VAL A 63 -13.44 -1.83 -2.91
N VAL A 64 -13.98 -0.96 -3.77
CA VAL A 64 -13.32 0.29 -4.16
C VAL A 64 -13.12 1.21 -2.96
N ILE A 65 -14.16 1.46 -2.16
CA ILE A 65 -14.07 2.30 -0.95
C ILE A 65 -13.05 1.74 0.03
N THR A 66 -13.05 0.42 0.23
CA THR A 66 -12.12 -0.24 1.17
C THR A 66 -10.68 -0.10 0.72
N HIS A 67 -10.41 -0.12 -0.59
CA HIS A 67 -9.07 0.09 -1.12
C HIS A 67 -8.53 1.47 -0.76
N PHE A 68 -9.34 2.52 -0.91
CA PHE A 68 -8.98 3.86 -0.47
C PHE A 68 -8.80 3.94 1.05
N LEU A 69 -9.67 3.26 1.79
CA LEU A 69 -9.66 3.30 3.25
C LEU A 69 -8.40 2.67 3.84
N VAL A 70 -7.91 1.56 3.29
CA VAL A 70 -6.65 0.93 3.75
C VAL A 70 -5.48 1.91 3.65
N ASN A 71 -5.33 2.58 2.50
CA ASN A 71 -4.26 3.56 2.31
C ASN A 71 -4.39 4.73 3.28
N HIS A 72 -5.61 5.27 3.43
CA HIS A 72 -5.83 6.42 4.29
C HIS A 72 -5.68 6.08 5.79
N VAL A 73 -6.07 4.87 6.22
CA VAL A 73 -5.80 4.39 7.59
C VAL A 73 -4.30 4.33 7.86
N ALA A 74 -3.51 3.81 6.90
CA ALA A 74 -2.06 3.76 7.03
C ALA A 74 -1.44 5.17 7.14
N GLU A 75 -1.92 6.13 6.35
CA GLU A 75 -1.52 7.54 6.44
C GLU A 75 -1.87 8.16 7.80
N VAL A 76 -3.08 7.94 8.31
CA VAL A 76 -3.51 8.45 9.62
C VAL A 76 -2.61 7.89 10.73
N ILE A 77 -2.29 6.59 10.70
CA ILE A 77 -1.40 5.96 11.69
C ILE A 77 0.01 6.58 11.62
N LEU A 78 0.55 6.80 10.42
CA LEU A 78 1.90 7.30 10.23
C LEU A 78 2.05 8.80 10.50
N TYR A 79 1.18 9.62 9.93
CA TYR A 79 1.35 11.08 9.88
C TYR A 79 0.58 11.82 10.97
N GLU A 80 -0.63 11.38 11.29
CA GLU A 80 -1.45 12.04 12.32
C GLU A 80 -1.16 11.48 13.71
N GLN A 81 -1.12 10.15 13.85
CA GLN A 81 -0.88 9.48 15.13
C GLN A 81 0.61 9.31 15.45
N VAL A 82 1.48 9.43 14.44
CA VAL A 82 2.95 9.22 14.55
C VAL A 82 3.27 7.89 15.25
N ASN A 83 2.48 6.85 14.96
CA ASN A 83 2.59 5.54 15.59
C ASN A 83 3.35 4.56 14.68
N PHE A 84 4.67 4.69 14.67
CA PHE A 84 5.56 3.88 13.82
C PHE A 84 5.42 2.37 14.09
N ILE A 85 5.30 1.97 15.36
CA ILE A 85 5.17 0.55 15.75
C ILE A 85 3.94 -0.06 15.10
N LYS A 86 2.80 0.63 15.22
CA LYS A 86 1.53 0.16 14.66
C LYS A 86 1.55 0.16 13.14
N TYR A 87 2.12 1.19 12.53
CA TYR A 87 2.25 1.31 11.09
C TYR A 87 3.08 0.17 10.49
N ILE A 88 4.26 -0.11 11.07
CA ILE A 88 5.09 -1.23 10.64
C ILE A 88 4.40 -2.58 10.90
N SER A 89 3.75 -2.74 12.06
CA SER A 89 2.96 -3.93 12.35
C SER A 89 1.88 -4.15 11.29
N LEU A 90 1.18 -3.09 10.85
CA LEU A 90 0.17 -3.20 9.79
C LEU A 90 0.78 -3.67 8.47
N LEU A 91 1.87 -3.04 8.02
CA LEU A 91 2.55 -3.43 6.77
C LEU A 91 3.10 -4.87 6.82
N ASN A 92 3.59 -5.31 7.99
CA ASN A 92 4.07 -6.68 8.16
C ASN A 92 2.92 -7.69 8.09
N GLU A 93 1.79 -7.42 8.75
CA GLU A 93 0.58 -8.26 8.63
C GLU A 93 0.11 -8.36 7.18
N THR A 94 0.11 -7.24 6.44
CA THR A 94 -0.21 -7.21 5.00
C THR A 94 0.75 -8.10 4.20
N TYR A 95 2.06 -7.97 4.43
CA TYR A 95 3.08 -8.76 3.75
C TYR A 95 2.92 -10.27 4.00
N GLU A 96 2.65 -10.67 5.25
CA GLU A 96 2.51 -12.08 5.62
C GLU A 96 1.19 -12.70 5.14
N ARG A 97 0.09 -11.94 5.16
CA ARG A 97 -1.26 -12.48 4.90
C ARG A 97 -1.76 -12.30 3.46
N ARG A 98 -1.10 -11.48 2.64
CA ARG A 98 -1.47 -11.24 1.23
C ARG A 98 -0.40 -11.80 0.29
N PRO A 99 -0.39 -13.13 0.03
CA PRO A 99 0.62 -13.75 -0.83
C PRO A 99 0.44 -13.39 -2.32
N ASP A 100 -0.73 -12.91 -2.72
CA ASP A 100 -1.08 -12.58 -4.11
C ASP A 100 -0.20 -11.47 -4.70
N ASN A 101 0.43 -10.64 -3.87
CA ASN A 101 1.31 -9.56 -4.30
C ASN A 101 2.59 -9.46 -3.44
N ARG A 102 3.23 -10.60 -3.17
CA ARG A 102 4.36 -10.67 -2.22
C ARG A 102 5.47 -9.65 -2.50
N THR A 103 5.88 -9.46 -3.75
CA THR A 103 6.92 -8.48 -4.11
C THR A 103 6.46 -7.04 -3.89
N GLY A 104 5.22 -6.70 -4.30
CA GLY A 104 4.68 -5.35 -4.08
C GLY A 104 4.51 -5.03 -2.60
N ASN A 105 4.06 -6.00 -1.80
CA ASN A 105 3.88 -5.85 -0.37
C ASN A 105 5.22 -5.77 0.37
N LEU A 106 6.24 -6.53 -0.07
CA LEU A 106 7.61 -6.40 0.46
C LEU A 106 8.20 -5.02 0.19
N ASN A 107 8.00 -4.49 -1.03
CA ASN A 107 8.44 -3.13 -1.36
C ASN A 107 7.71 -2.08 -0.50
N ALA A 108 6.41 -2.25 -0.25
CA ALA A 108 5.64 -1.36 0.61
C ALA A 108 6.15 -1.41 2.06
N LEU A 109 6.46 -2.61 2.57
CA LEU A 109 7.06 -2.81 3.89
C LEU A 109 8.43 -2.14 4.00
N ASN A 110 9.33 -2.38 3.02
CA ASN A 110 10.66 -1.76 2.99
C ASN A 110 10.57 -0.23 2.93
N LEU A 111 9.66 0.32 2.11
CA LEU A 111 9.44 1.77 2.07
C LEU A 111 8.90 2.30 3.41
N GLY A 112 7.99 1.55 4.05
CA GLY A 112 7.47 1.91 5.36
C GLY A 112 8.55 1.94 6.44
N LEU A 113 9.42 0.91 6.46
CA LEU A 113 10.58 0.83 7.35
C LEU A 113 11.57 1.97 7.10
N ALA A 114 11.89 2.25 5.83
CA ALA A 114 12.74 3.37 5.44
C ALA A 114 12.18 4.71 5.94
N ARG A 115 10.87 4.96 5.76
CA ARG A 115 10.22 6.19 6.25
C ARG A 115 10.25 6.30 7.78
N CYS A 116 9.95 5.21 8.49
CA CYS A 116 9.97 5.24 9.96
C CYS A 116 11.38 5.51 10.48
N ALA A 117 12.39 4.79 9.96
CA ALA A 117 13.79 5.02 10.30
C ALA A 117 14.21 6.46 10.00
N PHE A 118 13.83 7.00 8.84
CA PHE A 118 14.10 8.38 8.46
C PHE A 118 13.48 9.39 9.43
N TYR A 119 12.19 9.25 9.77
CA TYR A 119 11.52 10.15 10.71
C TYR A 119 12.04 10.04 12.14
N GLN A 120 12.63 8.90 12.51
CA GLN A 120 13.27 8.68 13.80
C GLN A 120 14.73 9.17 13.83
N GLY A 121 15.30 9.61 12.69
CA GLY A 121 16.69 10.05 12.58
C GLY A 121 17.70 8.91 12.38
N ASN A 122 17.24 7.68 12.15
CA ASN A 122 18.08 6.51 11.87
C ASN A 122 18.44 6.48 10.37
N PHE A 123 19.22 7.46 9.91
CA PHE A 123 19.48 7.69 8.48
C PHE A 123 20.18 6.52 7.77
N SER A 124 21.10 5.82 8.44
CA SER A 124 21.76 4.65 7.86
C SER A 124 20.79 3.49 7.65
N GLU A 125 19.89 3.23 8.60
CA GLU A 125 18.84 2.21 8.44
C GLU A 125 17.85 2.61 7.34
N ALA A 126 17.50 3.90 7.25
CA ALA A 126 16.60 4.40 6.22
C ALA A 126 17.11 4.09 4.81
N ILE A 127 18.41 4.31 4.57
CA ILE A 127 19.10 3.97 3.31
C ILE A 127 19.06 2.46 3.07
N GLN A 128 19.46 1.65 4.06
CA GLN A 128 19.46 0.19 3.91
C GLN A 128 18.10 -0.40 3.55
N TYR A 129 17.01 0.17 4.09
CA TYR A 129 15.66 -0.24 3.73
C TYR A 129 15.24 0.24 2.33
N ALA A 130 15.65 1.46 1.93
CA ALA A 130 15.37 2.00 0.60
C ALA A 130 16.07 1.17 -0.51
N GLU A 131 17.33 0.79 -0.31
CA GLU A 131 18.11 -0.04 -1.24
C GLU A 131 17.50 -1.43 -1.48
N ARG A 132 16.74 -1.96 -0.52
CA ARG A 132 16.05 -3.25 -0.63
C ARG A 132 14.80 -3.20 -1.52
N ILE A 133 14.35 -2.02 -1.93
CA ILE A 133 13.16 -1.86 -2.78
C ILE A 133 13.52 -2.19 -4.24
N SER A 134 12.83 -3.18 -4.82
CA SER A 134 13.07 -3.62 -6.19
C SER A 134 11.86 -3.39 -7.09
N VAL A 135 11.97 -2.45 -8.02
CA VAL A 135 10.86 -2.01 -8.89
C VAL A 135 11.03 -2.42 -10.36
N LYS A 136 11.96 -3.32 -10.66
CA LYS A 136 12.29 -3.73 -12.04
C LYS A 136 11.08 -4.26 -12.83
N SER A 137 10.19 -5.00 -12.18
CA SER A 137 8.98 -5.58 -12.78
C SER A 137 7.71 -4.77 -12.54
N SER A 138 7.80 -3.59 -11.93
CA SER A 138 6.64 -2.76 -11.59
C SER A 138 6.12 -1.98 -12.81
N LYS A 139 4.81 -1.73 -12.84
CA LYS A 139 4.20 -0.79 -13.80
C LYS A 139 4.88 0.59 -13.67
N LEU A 140 5.01 1.31 -14.79
CA LEU A 140 5.76 2.56 -14.86
C LEU A 140 5.37 3.59 -13.78
N ASN A 141 4.07 3.75 -13.52
CA ASN A 141 3.57 4.66 -12.51
C ASN A 141 3.98 4.25 -11.08
N VAL A 142 3.83 2.98 -10.74
CA VAL A 142 4.24 2.42 -9.44
C VAL A 142 5.75 2.52 -9.27
N LYS A 143 6.49 2.18 -10.32
CA LYS A 143 7.95 2.30 -10.37
C LYS A 143 8.37 3.73 -10.03
N ARG A 144 7.85 4.74 -10.74
CA ARG A 144 8.17 6.15 -10.47
C ARG A 144 7.91 6.59 -9.05
N ILE A 145 6.79 6.17 -8.46
CA ILE A 145 6.45 6.52 -7.07
C ILE A 145 7.55 6.02 -6.12
N TYR A 146 7.97 4.78 -6.28
CA TYR A 146 9.05 4.22 -5.46
C TYR A 146 10.39 4.90 -5.73
N GLU A 147 10.78 5.10 -6.99
CA GLU A 147 12.03 5.77 -7.35
C GLU A 147 12.13 7.17 -6.73
N LEU A 148 11.05 7.96 -6.80
CA LEU A 148 10.98 9.27 -6.16
C LEU A 148 11.13 9.19 -4.64
N ASN A 149 10.51 8.20 -4.00
CA ASN A 149 10.61 8.03 -2.56
C ASN A 149 12.02 7.58 -2.13
N ILE A 150 12.63 6.66 -2.88
CA ILE A 150 14.00 6.20 -2.65
C ILE A 150 14.96 7.39 -2.74
N VAL A 151 14.91 8.13 -3.85
CA VAL A 151 15.78 9.29 -4.06
C VAL A 151 15.61 10.32 -2.95
N PHE A 152 14.37 10.62 -2.57
CA PHE A 152 14.07 11.56 -1.49
C PHE A 152 14.66 11.12 -0.15
N ILE A 153 14.41 9.87 0.26
CA ILE A 153 14.86 9.34 1.55
C ILE A 153 16.38 9.24 1.58
N GLU A 154 16.99 8.66 0.55
CA GLU A 154 18.44 8.45 0.49
C GLU A 154 19.19 9.79 0.41
N SER A 155 18.77 10.72 -0.45
CA SER A 155 19.45 12.02 -0.60
C SER A 155 19.45 12.80 0.71
N LEU A 156 18.31 12.87 1.41
CA LEU A 156 18.24 13.55 2.70
C LEU A 156 19.01 12.81 3.78
N SER A 157 18.96 11.48 3.80
CA SER A 157 19.73 10.67 4.75
C SER A 157 21.24 10.87 4.58
N TYR A 158 21.75 10.81 3.34
CA TYR A 158 23.16 11.10 3.03
C TYR A 158 23.55 12.53 3.41
N LEU A 159 22.67 13.51 3.19
CA LEU A 159 22.90 14.89 3.59
C LEU A 159 23.08 15.01 5.11
N TYR A 160 22.20 14.37 5.90
CA TYR A 160 22.30 14.37 7.36
C TYR A 160 23.54 13.61 7.87
N LEU A 161 23.99 12.59 7.15
CA LEU A 161 25.23 11.85 7.42
C LEU A 161 26.49 12.57 6.92
N ARG A 162 26.36 13.68 6.18
CA ARG A 162 27.45 14.42 5.52
C ARG A 162 28.19 13.62 4.44
N GLU A 163 27.51 12.68 3.81
CA GLU A 163 28.01 11.82 2.74
C GLU A 163 27.63 12.39 1.36
N THR A 164 28.07 13.63 1.07
CA THR A 164 27.62 14.38 -0.12
C THR A 164 28.02 13.75 -1.45
N ASP A 165 29.11 12.98 -1.47
CA ASP A 165 29.58 12.29 -2.68
C ASP A 165 28.58 11.23 -3.15
N GLU A 166 27.90 10.55 -2.22
CA GLU A 166 26.90 9.52 -2.53
C GLU A 166 25.65 10.12 -3.17
N ILE A 167 25.30 11.36 -2.82
CA ILE A 167 24.17 12.09 -3.44
C ILE A 167 24.41 12.27 -4.94
N SER A 168 25.63 12.62 -5.34
CA SER A 168 25.97 12.81 -6.76
C SER A 168 25.86 11.51 -7.56
N LYS A 169 26.33 10.39 -6.98
CA LYS A 169 26.24 9.05 -7.59
C LYS A 169 24.78 8.61 -7.72
N LEU A 170 23.98 8.87 -6.70
CA LEU A 170 22.56 8.55 -6.69
C LEU A 170 21.80 9.29 -7.80
N LEU A 171 22.01 10.59 -7.95
CA LEU A 171 21.31 11.38 -8.97
C LEU A 171 21.65 10.95 -10.40
N VAL A 172 22.88 10.46 -10.63
CA VAL A 172 23.33 9.93 -11.93
C VAL A 172 22.76 8.54 -12.21
N SER A 173 22.57 7.71 -11.18
CA SER A 173 22.05 6.33 -11.36
C SER A 173 20.58 6.31 -11.78
N PHE A 174 19.81 7.34 -11.39
CA PHE A 174 18.43 7.51 -11.83
C PHE A 174 18.36 8.21 -13.19
N ASN A 175 17.85 7.49 -14.20
CA ASN A 175 17.63 8.06 -15.52
C ASN A 175 16.31 8.83 -15.56
N TRP A 176 16.35 10.12 -15.19
CA TRP A 176 15.20 11.02 -15.15
C TRP A 176 14.57 11.33 -16.52
N GLY A 177 15.19 10.90 -17.63
CA GLY A 177 15.00 11.50 -18.97
C GLY A 177 14.60 10.58 -20.12
N LYS A 178 14.05 9.38 -19.90
CA LYS A 178 13.46 8.58 -21.01
C LYS A 178 12.02 8.17 -20.71
N ASN A 179 11.09 9.02 -21.15
CA ASN A 179 9.73 8.62 -21.54
C ASN A 179 9.79 7.94 -22.90
#